data_AF-A0A969ZT14-F1
#
_entry.id   AF-A0A969ZT14-F1
#
_cell.length_a   1.000
_cell.length_b   1.000
_cell.length_c   1.000
_cell.angle_alpha   90.00
_cell.angle_beta   90.00
_cell.angle_gamma   90.00
#
_symmetry.space_group_name_H-M   'P 1'
#
loop_
_entity.id
_entity.type
_entity.pdbx_description
1 polymer ?
#
loop_
_entity_poly.entity_id
_entity_poly.type
_entity_poly.pdbx_seq_one_letter_code
_entity_poly.pdbx_strand_id
1 'polypeptide(L)'
;MKKILLFIPALVAILFYGALIFTGGIGGMQPIAWGFLALLILSALLMVSNKWWGSLFGLAVGLILIYMSFQFTGQLLDEGIIGIIYSMYHFICGIVIYRDNN
;
A
#
# COMPACT_ATOMS: atom_id res chain seq x y z
N MET A 1 18.38 0.47 4.29
CA MET A 1 17.14 -0.15 4.84
C MET A 1 17.12 -1.64 4.47
N LYS A 2 16.61 -2.57 5.30
CA LYS A 2 16.50 -3.97 4.85
C LYS A 2 15.45 -4.06 3.74
N LYS A 3 15.79 -4.67 2.60
CA LYS A 3 14.91 -4.77 1.41
C LYS A 3 13.52 -5.33 1.73
N ILE A 4 13.42 -6.24 2.69
CA ILE A 4 12.15 -6.86 3.10
C ILE A 4 11.16 -5.87 3.71
N LEU A 5 11.65 -4.79 4.34
CA LEU A 5 10.79 -3.77 4.95
C LEU A 5 9.97 -3.04 3.87
N LEU A 6 10.54 -2.84 2.68
CA LEU A 6 9.86 -2.15 1.58
C LEU A 6 8.63 -2.90 1.07
N PHE A 7 8.57 -4.21 1.31
CA PHE A 7 7.44 -5.06 0.92
C PHE A 7 6.37 -5.22 2.00
N ILE A 8 6.58 -4.75 3.23
CA ILE A 8 5.60 -4.89 4.33
C ILE A 8 4.20 -4.40 3.90
N PRO A 9 4.02 -3.22 3.28
CA PRO A 9 2.71 -2.75 2.85
C PRO A 9 2.05 -3.70 1.83
N ALA A 10 2.82 -4.20 0.86
CA ALA A 10 2.32 -5.15 -0.12
C ALA A 10 1.94 -6.49 0.53
N LEU A 11 2.75 -7.00 1.47
CA LEU A 11 2.48 -8.25 2.18
C LEU A 11 1.21 -8.17 3.03
N VAL A 12 1.03 -7.06 3.75
CA VAL A 12 -0.19 -6.83 4.55
C VAL A 12 -1.43 -6.78 3.64
N ALA A 13 -1.35 -6.09 2.51
CA ALA A 13 -2.44 -6.05 1.54
C ALA A 13 -2.75 -7.44 0.96
N ILE A 14 -1.73 -8.23 0.60
CA ILE A 14 -1.89 -9.61 0.12
C ILE A 14 -2.58 -10.48 1.16
N LEU A 15 -2.18 -10.40 2.43
CA LEU A 15 -2.81 -11.18 3.51
C LEU A 15 -4.28 -10.78 3.70
N PHE A 16 -4.58 -9.48 3.71
CA PHE A 16 -5.94 -8.98 3.89
C PHE A 16 -6.86 -9.39 2.72
N TYR A 17 -6.47 -9.09 1.49
CA TYR A 17 -7.26 -9.45 0.32
C TYR A 17 -7.29 -10.97 0.06
N GLY A 18 -6.23 -11.69 0.42
CA GLY A 18 -6.20 -13.15 0.38
C GLY A 18 -7.23 -13.78 1.31
N ALA A 19 -7.39 -13.24 2.53
CA ALA A 19 -8.43 -13.69 3.46
C ALA A 19 -9.86 -13.40 2.94
N LEU A 20 -10.06 -12.24 2.30
CA LEU A 20 -11.34 -11.89 1.66
C LEU A 20 -11.67 -12.84 0.49
N ILE A 21 -10.69 -13.16 -0.35
CA ILE A 21 -10.87 -14.13 -1.45
C ILE A 21 -11.17 -15.53 -0.90
N PHE A 22 -10.50 -15.94 0.19
CA PHE A 22 -10.72 -17.26 0.79
C PHE A 22 -12.13 -17.42 1.38
N THR A 23 -12.70 -16.34 1.92
CA THR A 23 -14.02 -16.35 2.57
C THR A 23 -15.18 -16.03 1.61
N GLY A 24 -14.95 -15.18 0.61
CA GLY A 24 -15.98 -14.70 -0.33
C GLY A 24 -15.79 -15.13 -1.80
N GLY A 25 -14.75 -15.92 -2.10
CA GLY A 25 -14.37 -16.27 -3.48
C GLY A 25 -13.74 -15.11 -4.25
N ILE A 26 -13.46 -15.34 -5.55
CA ILE A 26 -12.81 -14.33 -6.42
C ILE A 26 -13.68 -13.07 -6.60
N GLY A 27 -15.01 -13.20 -6.48
CA GLY A 27 -15.95 -12.07 -6.51
C GLY A 27 -15.97 -11.23 -5.23
N GLY A 28 -15.34 -11.68 -4.15
CA GLY A 28 -15.24 -10.93 -2.89
C GLY A 28 -14.27 -9.74 -2.96
N MET A 29 -13.44 -9.65 -4.00
CA MET A 29 -12.49 -8.56 -4.19
C MET A 29 -12.92 -7.65 -5.33
N GLN A 30 -13.13 -6.36 -5.03
CA GLN A 30 -13.44 -5.38 -6.06
C GLN A 30 -12.28 -5.25 -7.06
N PRO A 31 -12.55 -5.08 -8.37
CA PRO A 31 -11.51 -4.94 -9.40
C PRO A 31 -10.47 -3.87 -9.09
N ILE A 32 -10.88 -2.76 -8.45
CA ILE A 32 -9.99 -1.65 -8.12
C ILE A 32 -8.93 -2.02 -7.07
N ALA A 33 -9.25 -2.96 -6.17
CA ALA A 33 -8.33 -3.43 -5.14
C ALA A 33 -7.13 -4.17 -5.74
N TRP A 34 -7.30 -4.83 -6.88
CA TRP A 34 -6.19 -5.47 -7.62
C TRP A 34 -5.21 -4.41 -8.15
N GLY A 35 -5.72 -3.25 -8.57
CA GLY A 35 -4.91 -2.10 -8.96
C GLY A 35 -4.07 -1.57 -7.81
N PHE A 36 -4.63 -1.46 -6.61
CA PHE A 36 -3.88 -1.03 -5.42
C PHE A 36 -2.80 -2.03 -5.02
N LEU A 37 -3.08 -3.33 -5.09
CA LEU A 37 -2.09 -4.38 -4.85
C LEU A 37 -0.91 -4.27 -5.83
N ALA A 38 -1.20 -4.10 -7.12
CA ALA A 38 -0.18 -3.94 -8.16
C ALA A 38 0.66 -2.68 -7.94
N LEU A 39 0.04 -1.56 -7.54
CA LEU A 39 0.74 -0.31 -7.22
C LEU A 39 1.68 -0.44 -6.01
N LEU A 40 1.26 -1.14 -4.95
CA LEU A 40 2.09 -1.39 -3.77
C LEU A 40 3.30 -2.29 -4.11
N ILE A 41 3.09 -3.33 -4.92
CA ILE A 41 4.17 -4.20 -5.39
C ILE A 41 5.15 -3.41 -6.27
N LEU A 42 4.63 -2.61 -7.21
CA LEU A 42 5.44 -1.76 -8.08
C LEU A 42 6.25 -0.75 -7.26
N SER A 43 5.63 -0.13 -6.26
CA SER A 43 6.29 0.79 -5.32
C SER A 43 7.49 0.11 -4.65
N ALA A 44 7.30 -1.08 -4.10
CA ALA A 44 8.36 -1.84 -3.44
C ALA A 44 9.49 -2.23 -4.41
N LEU A 45 9.17 -2.69 -5.62
CA LEU A 45 10.16 -3.05 -6.65
C LEU A 45 11.04 -1.86 -7.06
N LEU A 46 10.43 -0.68 -7.25
CA LEU A 46 11.17 0.54 -7.55
C LEU A 46 12.06 0.96 -6.39
N MET A 47 11.54 0.92 -5.16
CA MET A 47 12.30 1.28 -3.96
C MET A 47 13.48 0.34 -3.69
N VAL A 48 13.33 -0.97 -3.96
CA VAL A 48 14.42 -1.96 -3.88
C VAL A 48 15.52 -1.70 -4.90
N SER A 49 15.17 -1.08 -6.02
CA SER A 49 16.10 -0.65 -7.08
C SER A 49 16.72 0.72 -6.79
N ASN A 50 16.66 1.18 -5.53
CA ASN A 50 17.09 2.51 -5.08
C ASN A 50 16.41 3.66 -5.83
N LYS A 51 15.21 3.50 -6.38
CA LYS A 51 14.46 4.61 -6.97
C LYS A 51 13.52 5.21 -5.92
N TRP A 52 13.90 6.37 -5.36
CA TRP A 52 13.13 7.02 -4.29
C TRP A 52 11.70 7.39 -4.72
N TRP A 53 11.49 7.76 -5.98
CA TRP A 53 10.16 8.05 -6.55
C TRP A 53 9.21 6.85 -6.49
N GLY A 54 9.73 5.64 -6.29
CA GLY A 54 8.92 4.45 -6.02
C GLY A 54 7.96 4.64 -4.83
N SER A 55 8.33 5.45 -3.83
CA SER A 55 7.48 5.71 -2.67
C SER A 55 6.19 6.47 -3.02
N LEU A 56 6.18 7.24 -4.12
CA LEU A 56 5.01 8.01 -4.56
C LEU A 56 3.83 7.10 -4.91
N PHE A 57 4.09 5.91 -5.45
CA PHE A 57 3.03 4.94 -5.76
C PHE A 57 2.34 4.42 -4.49
N GLY A 58 3.10 4.11 -3.44
CA GLY A 58 2.52 3.68 -2.17
C GLY A 58 1.85 4.82 -1.39
N LEU A 59 2.39 6.05 -1.51
CA LEU A 59 1.72 7.25 -1.01
C LEU A 59 0.37 7.48 -1.71
N ALA A 60 0.31 7.32 -3.03
CA ALA A 60 -0.94 7.45 -3.78
C ALA A 60 -1.99 6.45 -3.28
N VAL A 61 -1.61 5.19 -3.05
CA VAL A 61 -2.52 4.19 -2.48
C VAL A 61 -3.00 4.60 -1.07
N GLY A 62 -2.10 5.10 -0.22
CA GLY A 62 -2.47 5.60 1.11
C GLY A 62 -3.45 6.78 1.07
N LEU A 63 -3.24 7.74 0.18
CA LEU A 63 -4.14 8.89 -0.02
C LEU A 63 -5.51 8.47 -0.58
N ILE A 64 -5.53 7.50 -1.48
CA ILE A 64 -6.79 6.96 -2.02
C ILE A 64 -7.58 6.24 -0.92
N LEU A 65 -6.92 5.48 -0.04
CA LEU A 65 -7.57 4.87 1.12
C LEU A 65 -8.17 5.93 2.07
N ILE A 66 -7.43 7.01 2.32
CA ILE A 66 -7.95 8.15 3.10
C ILE A 66 -9.18 8.75 2.42
N TYR A 67 -9.12 8.96 1.10
CA TYR A 67 -10.24 9.49 0.33
C TYR A 67 -11.47 8.57 0.37
N MET A 68 -11.26 7.26 0.22
CA MET A 68 -12.33 6.25 0.30
C MET A 68 -12.98 6.23 1.69
N SER A 69 -12.21 6.45 2.76
CA SER A 69 -12.75 6.55 4.11
C SER A 69 -13.80 7.64 4.30
N PHE A 70 -13.79 8.70 3.49
CA PHE A 70 -14.81 9.76 3.54
C PHE A 70 -16.10 9.36 2.81
N GLN A 71 -16.05 8.35 1.95
CA GLN A 71 -17.21 7.78 1.29
C GLN A 71 -17.64 6.56 2.12
N PHE A 72 -18.74 6.63 2.86
CA PHE A 72 -19.21 5.51 3.70
C PHE A 72 -19.24 4.17 2.93
N THR A 73 -18.21 3.35 3.11
CA THR A 73 -17.97 2.08 2.40
C THR A 73 -18.52 0.87 3.15
N GLY A 74 -18.93 1.04 4.41
CA GLY A 74 -19.48 -0.05 5.24
C GLY A 74 -18.42 -1.05 5.72
N GLN A 75 -17.13 -0.71 5.69
CA GLN A 75 -16.06 -1.57 6.20
C GLN A 75 -15.95 -1.51 7.74
N LEU A 76 -15.54 -2.63 8.35
CA LEU A 76 -15.40 -2.81 9.81
C LEU A 76 -14.21 -2.04 10.43
N LEU A 77 -13.27 -1.59 9.61
CA LEU A 77 -12.06 -0.88 10.00
C LEU A 77 -12.04 0.49 9.33
N ASP A 78 -11.58 1.49 10.07
CA ASP A 78 -11.42 2.86 9.58
C ASP A 78 -10.28 2.92 8.53
N GLU A 79 -10.68 2.93 7.26
CA GLU A 79 -9.80 3.03 6.10
C GLU A 79 -8.92 4.27 6.13
N GLY A 80 -9.38 5.34 6.80
CA GLY A 80 -8.67 6.60 6.92
C GLY A 80 -7.43 6.45 7.78
N ILE A 81 -7.57 5.80 8.95
CA ILE A 81 -6.43 5.51 9.83
C ILE A 81 -5.41 4.62 9.12
N ILE A 82 -5.87 3.58 8.42
CA ILE A 82 -5.00 2.68 7.66
C ILE A 82 -4.26 3.45 6.56
N GLY A 83 -4.97 4.28 5.81
CA GLY A 83 -4.42 5.11 4.75
C GLY A 83 -3.37 6.11 5.26
N ILE A 84 -3.58 6.72 6.44
CA ILE A 84 -2.58 7.58 7.09
C ILE A 84 -1.32 6.80 7.43
N ILE A 85 -1.45 5.62 8.05
CA ILE A 85 -0.31 4.77 8.41
C ILE A 85 0.48 4.38 7.15
N TYR A 86 -0.21 3.96 6.09
CA TYR A 86 0.42 3.62 4.80
C TYR A 86 1.16 4.81 4.18
N SER A 87 0.55 5.99 4.25
CA SER A 87 1.13 7.22 3.70
C SER A 87 2.41 7.60 4.46
N MET A 88 2.36 7.61 5.79
CA MET A 88 3.53 7.90 6.63
C MET A 88 4.66 6.89 6.39
N TYR A 89 4.33 5.61 6.27
CA TYR A 89 5.31 4.56 6.02
C TYR A 89 6.08 4.78 4.72
N HIS A 90 5.37 5.04 3.62
CA HIS A 90 5.99 5.27 2.32
C HIS A 90 6.75 6.59 2.27
N PHE A 91 6.27 7.63 2.96
CA PHE A 91 7.00 8.89 3.09
C PHE A 91 8.37 8.70 3.74
N ILE A 92 8.41 7.98 4.87
CA ILE A 92 9.67 7.67 5.58
C ILE A 92 10.59 6.80 4.72
N CYS A 93 10.05 5.77 4.06
CA CYS A 93 10.84 4.92 3.15
C CYS A 93 11.44 5.73 2.00
N GLY A 94 10.67 6.66 1.42
CA GLY A 94 11.14 7.56 0.38
C GLY A 94 12.30 8.45 0.84
N ILE A 95 12.19 9.08 2.01
CA ILE A 95 13.25 9.92 2.59
C ILE A 95 14.52 9.11 2.84
N VAL A 96 14.40 7.91 3.43
CA VAL A 96 15.55 7.07 3.75
C VAL A 96 16.29 6.65 2.48
N ILE A 97 15.57 6.27 1.43
CA ILE A 97 16.18 5.91 0.13
C ILE A 97 16.78 7.13 -0.57
N TYR A 98 16.11 8.28 -0.51
CA TYR A 98 16.64 9.53 -1.07
C TYR A 98 17.98 9.91 -0.42
N ARG A 99 18.08 9.77 0.90
CA ARG A 99 19.33 10.00 1.65
C ARG A 99 20.41 8.96 1.36
N ASP A 100 20.04 7.70 1.10
CA ASP A 100 21.00 6.63 0.80
C ASP A 100 21.60 6.75 -0.63
N ASN A 101 20.90 7.45 -1.52
CA ASN A 101 21.33 7.70 -2.90
C ASN A 101 22.26 8.92 -3.07
N ASN A 102 22.37 9.80 -2.07
CA ASN A 102 23.04 11.09 -2.17
C ASN A 102 24.08 11.26 -1.06
#